data_AF-A0AAD9MPQ5-F1
#
_entry.id   AF-A0AAD9MPQ5-F1
#
_cell.length_a   1.000
_cell.length_b   1.000
_cell.length_c   1.000
_cell.angle_alpha   90.00
_cell.angle_beta   90.00
_cell.angle_gamma   90.00
#
_symmetry.space_group_name_H-M   'P 1'
#
loop_
_entity.id
_entity.type
_entity.pdbx_description
1 polymer ?
#
loop_
_entity_poly.entity_id
_entity_poly.type
_entity_poly.pdbx_seq_one_letter_code
_entity_poly.pdbx_strand_id
1 'polypeptide(L)'
;YCLYGDDSDCVFKCHCAVDSECDGGICPSGCDGAPLGYNWRGPACQIGNVGLHKSANMTVEGWYKDSYPATAALDGVSPGIISSSCAHPSLGNKPAEWWTDLGDVYKIYNITIYGRTDGSQERLQQFDLTVYNTSDNEILCGYHHDIINTYSTITCTRPVIGRYVHFKRKGGPDITMTALCEVVIIGHKYIDCSHCPVGVTCNDVTGCTQCHGSYPPDCKQKCESGYYGPNCQQQCGHCKDGVTCDNQNGRCHNGCQLWWIDDTCQIYIEGALKRMFFLSSVRQGSDPVFTFTTLLGTKPLTY
;
A
#
# COMPACT_ATOMS: atom_id res chain seq x y z
N TYR A 1 -4.24 7.92 -12.93
CA TYR A 1 -4.21 7.24 -11.61
C TYR A 1 -4.50 5.75 -11.79
N CYS A 2 -3.52 4.88 -11.55
CA CYS A 2 -3.69 3.42 -11.62
C CYS A 2 -3.79 2.83 -10.21
N LEU A 3 -4.90 2.16 -9.91
CA LEU A 3 -5.09 1.46 -8.62
C LEU A 3 -4.53 0.04 -8.65
N TYR A 4 -4.89 -0.72 -9.69
CA TYR A 4 -4.47 -2.10 -9.92
C TYR A 4 -3.91 -2.21 -11.33
N GLY A 5 -2.78 -2.89 -11.49
CA GLY A 5 -2.20 -3.17 -12.79
C GLY A 5 -0.83 -3.84 -12.68
N ASP A 6 -0.19 -4.05 -13.81
CA ASP A 6 1.14 -4.68 -13.88
C ASP A 6 2.28 -3.65 -13.96
N ASP A 7 1.94 -2.37 -14.19
CA ASP A 7 2.89 -1.25 -14.21
C ASP A 7 3.30 -0.84 -12.79
N SER A 8 4.54 -0.35 -12.70
CA SER A 8 5.18 0.21 -11.52
C SER A 8 4.50 1.45 -10.94
N ASP A 9 3.69 2.16 -11.73
CA ASP A 9 2.93 3.34 -11.28
C ASP A 9 1.58 2.97 -10.62
N CYS A 10 1.15 1.71 -10.74
CA CYS A 10 -0.04 1.20 -10.10
C CYS A 10 0.19 0.97 -8.60
N VAL A 11 -0.77 1.35 -7.77
CA VAL A 11 -0.66 1.22 -6.30
C VAL A 11 -0.59 -0.25 -5.85
N PHE A 12 -1.31 -1.13 -6.54
CA PHE A 12 -1.33 -2.58 -6.31
C PHE A 12 -0.93 -3.32 -7.58
N LYS A 13 0.11 -4.14 -7.46
CA LYS A 13 0.54 -5.04 -8.53
C LYS A 13 -0.39 -6.25 -8.58
N CYS A 14 -0.95 -6.57 -9.74
CA CYS A 14 -1.73 -7.79 -9.91
C CYS A 14 -0.82 -9.03 -10.01
N HIS A 15 -1.35 -10.18 -9.59
CA HIS A 15 -0.67 -11.47 -9.71
C HIS A 15 -1.53 -12.43 -10.54
N CYS A 16 -1.88 -12.01 -11.74
CA CYS A 16 -2.63 -12.82 -12.69
C CYS A 16 -1.78 -13.97 -13.24
N ALA A 17 -2.41 -15.05 -13.67
CA ALA A 17 -1.71 -16.19 -14.29
C ALA A 17 -0.87 -15.75 -15.50
N VAL A 18 0.19 -16.50 -15.80
CA VAL A 18 1.06 -16.26 -16.96
C VAL A 18 0.20 -16.12 -18.22
N ASP A 19 0.41 -15.04 -18.97
CA ASP A 19 -0.35 -14.63 -20.17
C ASP A 19 -1.74 -13.99 -19.94
N SER A 20 -2.05 -13.55 -18.72
CA SER A 20 -3.25 -12.76 -18.40
C SER A 20 -2.88 -11.37 -17.91
N GLU A 21 -3.39 -10.33 -18.58
CA GLU A 21 -3.28 -8.95 -18.10
C GLU A 21 -4.31 -8.66 -17.01
N CYS A 22 -3.99 -7.73 -16.12
CA CYS A 22 -4.91 -7.23 -15.12
C CYS A 22 -5.88 -6.19 -15.70
N ASP A 23 -7.18 -6.46 -15.63
CA ASP A 23 -8.23 -5.53 -16.06
C ASP A 23 -8.86 -4.86 -14.84
N GLY A 24 -8.34 -3.69 -14.46
CA GLY A 24 -8.91 -2.88 -13.37
C GLY A 24 -8.99 -3.59 -12.01
N GLY A 25 -8.09 -4.55 -11.76
CA GLY A 25 -8.12 -5.39 -10.56
C GLY A 25 -8.90 -6.70 -10.72
N ILE A 26 -9.07 -7.17 -11.95
CA ILE A 26 -9.62 -8.48 -12.28
C ILE A 26 -8.58 -9.25 -13.09
N CYS A 27 -8.33 -10.51 -12.71
CA CYS A 27 -7.52 -11.44 -13.48
C CYS A 27 -8.45 -12.45 -14.19
N PRO A 28 -8.79 -12.26 -15.48
CA PRO A 28 -9.81 -13.07 -16.17
C PRO A 28 -9.49 -14.56 -16.24
N SER A 29 -8.21 -14.89 -16.42
CA SER A 29 -7.72 -16.28 -16.48
C SER A 29 -7.38 -16.86 -15.11
N GLY A 30 -7.75 -16.16 -14.03
CA GLY A 30 -7.42 -16.52 -12.67
C GLY A 30 -6.03 -16.07 -12.25
N CYS A 31 -5.62 -16.57 -11.10
CA CYS A 31 -4.44 -16.10 -10.38
C CYS A 31 -3.21 -16.96 -10.63
N ASP A 32 -2.05 -16.33 -10.54
CA ASP A 32 -0.78 -17.03 -10.61
C ASP A 32 -0.66 -18.08 -9.50
N GLY A 33 -0.19 -19.25 -9.90
CA GLY A 33 0.06 -20.41 -9.04
C GLY A 33 1.53 -20.54 -8.70
N ALA A 34 2.22 -19.41 -8.46
CA ALA A 34 3.65 -19.34 -8.14
C ALA A 34 4.10 -20.54 -7.26
N PRO A 35 5.30 -21.12 -7.52
CA PRO A 35 5.68 -22.46 -7.06
C PRO A 35 5.49 -22.65 -5.55
N LEU A 36 5.20 -23.86 -5.07
CA LEU A 36 4.94 -24.20 -3.66
C LEU A 36 3.59 -23.76 -3.06
N GLY A 37 2.55 -23.60 -3.88
CA GLY A 37 1.18 -23.50 -3.38
C GLY A 37 0.80 -22.12 -2.83
N TYR A 38 1.46 -21.08 -3.35
CA TYR A 38 1.18 -19.67 -3.05
C TYR A 38 -0.18 -19.18 -3.55
N ASN A 39 -0.80 -19.95 -4.47
CA ASN A 39 -2.04 -19.69 -5.20
C ASN A 39 -2.64 -18.34 -4.81
N TRP A 40 -2.24 -17.30 -5.52
CA TRP A 40 -2.79 -15.98 -5.32
C TRP A 40 -4.31 -16.06 -5.43
N ARG A 41 -5.04 -15.25 -4.67
CA ARG A 41 -6.52 -15.32 -4.60
C ARG A 41 -7.15 -13.95 -4.55
N GLY A 42 -8.47 -13.97 -4.74
CA GLY A 42 -9.28 -12.79 -4.89
C GLY A 42 -9.32 -12.30 -6.35
N PRO A 43 -10.20 -11.36 -6.68
CA PRO A 43 -10.41 -10.90 -8.05
C PRO A 43 -9.14 -10.32 -8.69
N ALA A 44 -8.36 -9.55 -7.91
CA ALA A 44 -7.09 -8.94 -8.33
C ALA A 44 -5.85 -9.79 -7.97
N CYS A 45 -6.04 -11.02 -7.47
CA CYS A 45 -4.97 -11.91 -7.04
C CYS A 45 -4.01 -11.25 -6.02
N GLN A 46 -4.57 -10.59 -5.00
CA GLN A 46 -3.82 -9.78 -4.02
C GLN A 46 -3.50 -10.51 -2.72
N ILE A 47 -4.11 -11.68 -2.50
CA ILE A 47 -3.88 -12.50 -1.31
C ILE A 47 -2.98 -13.67 -1.71
N GLY A 48 -1.75 -13.71 -1.19
CA GLY A 48 -0.76 -14.73 -1.56
C GLY A 48 0.54 -14.59 -0.79
N ASN A 49 1.65 -15.14 -1.32
CA ASN A 49 2.97 -15.06 -0.68
C ASN A 49 3.57 -13.66 -0.83
N VAL A 50 3.36 -12.82 0.18
CA VAL A 50 3.85 -11.43 0.20
C VAL A 50 5.33 -11.31 0.58
N GLY A 51 5.95 -12.41 1.02
CA GLY A 51 7.38 -12.50 1.34
C GLY A 51 8.27 -12.73 0.12
N LEU A 52 7.72 -13.20 -1.00
CA LEU A 52 8.49 -13.56 -2.19
C LEU A 52 9.36 -12.39 -2.69
N HIS A 53 10.66 -12.66 -2.87
CA HIS A 53 11.69 -11.72 -3.33
C HIS A 53 11.86 -10.46 -2.46
N LYS A 54 11.41 -10.49 -1.20
CA LYS A 54 11.63 -9.39 -0.25
C LYS A 54 13.04 -9.43 0.31
N SER A 55 13.46 -8.31 0.89
CA SER A 55 14.77 -8.23 1.54
C SER A 55 14.75 -9.01 2.85
N ALA A 56 15.87 -9.62 3.19
CA ALA A 56 16.01 -10.36 4.43
C ALA A 56 17.41 -10.22 5.00
N ASN A 57 17.52 -10.46 6.30
CA ASN A 57 18.79 -10.47 7.03
C ASN A 57 18.74 -11.52 8.15
N MET A 58 19.90 -11.85 8.69
CA MET A 58 20.02 -12.90 9.71
C MET A 58 21.28 -12.72 10.55
N THR A 59 21.32 -13.39 11.69
CA THR A 59 22.55 -13.51 12.50
C THR A 59 23.51 -14.48 11.82
N VAL A 60 24.60 -13.97 11.26
CA VAL A 60 25.60 -14.79 10.55
C VAL A 60 27.01 -14.22 10.70
N GLU A 61 28.03 -15.07 10.70
CA GLU A 61 29.43 -14.64 10.55
C GLU A 61 29.73 -14.17 9.12
N GLY A 62 30.60 -13.17 8.97
CA GLY A 62 30.80 -12.45 7.71
C GLY A 62 31.12 -13.31 6.49
N TRP A 63 31.93 -14.36 6.64
CA TRP A 63 32.35 -15.24 5.53
C TRP A 63 31.28 -16.27 5.12
N TYR A 64 30.28 -16.52 5.98
CA TYR A 64 29.23 -17.50 5.75
C TYR A 64 28.03 -16.91 4.98
N LYS A 65 27.92 -15.56 4.98
CA LYS A 65 26.83 -14.81 4.34
C LYS A 65 26.80 -14.93 2.81
N ASP A 66 27.96 -15.02 2.17
CA ASP A 66 28.07 -15.05 0.70
C ASP A 66 27.67 -16.40 0.10
N SER A 67 27.75 -17.47 0.89
CA SER A 67 27.35 -18.82 0.47
C SER A 67 25.87 -19.11 0.72
N TYR A 68 25.27 -18.45 1.73
CA TYR A 68 23.90 -18.68 2.18
C TYR A 68 23.22 -17.34 2.48
N PRO A 69 22.72 -16.60 1.46
CA PRO A 69 22.12 -15.30 1.70
C PRO A 69 20.80 -15.45 2.45
N ALA A 70 20.45 -14.46 3.28
CA ALA A 70 19.19 -14.48 4.03
C ALA A 70 17.95 -14.48 3.12
N THR A 71 18.07 -13.91 1.91
CA THR A 71 17.01 -13.86 0.90
C THR A 71 16.72 -15.20 0.24
N ALA A 72 17.60 -16.19 0.40
CA ALA A 72 17.37 -17.55 -0.11
C ALA A 72 16.14 -18.22 0.52
N ALA A 73 15.69 -17.76 1.69
CA ALA A 73 14.45 -18.23 2.30
C ALA A 73 13.18 -17.59 1.70
N LEU A 74 13.32 -16.74 0.68
CA LEU A 74 12.22 -15.98 0.05
C LEU A 74 12.34 -16.02 -1.48
N ASP A 75 13.02 -17.02 -2.02
CA ASP A 75 13.36 -17.09 -3.45
C ASP A 75 12.31 -17.86 -4.27
N GLY A 76 11.30 -18.46 -3.63
CA GLY A 76 10.25 -19.23 -4.29
C GLY A 76 10.66 -20.63 -4.72
N VAL A 77 11.84 -21.11 -4.33
CA VAL A 77 12.38 -22.41 -4.75
C VAL A 77 12.05 -23.48 -3.71
N SER A 78 11.65 -24.67 -4.19
CA SER A 78 11.25 -25.78 -3.31
C SER A 78 12.42 -26.29 -2.45
N PRO A 79 12.15 -26.71 -1.21
CA PRO A 79 13.18 -27.26 -0.32
C PRO A 79 13.69 -28.61 -0.86
N GLY A 80 14.85 -28.59 -1.51
CA GLY A 80 15.60 -29.76 -1.98
C GLY A 80 16.99 -29.86 -1.37
N ILE A 81 17.62 -31.03 -1.49
CA ILE A 81 18.93 -31.39 -0.91
C ILE A 81 20.03 -30.42 -1.39
N ILE A 82 20.53 -29.59 -0.45
CA ILE A 82 21.74 -28.72 -0.48
C ILE A 82 21.96 -27.90 -1.76
N SER A 83 21.65 -26.60 -1.73
CA SER A 83 22.46 -25.52 -2.35
C SER A 83 21.86 -24.15 -1.97
N SER A 84 22.18 -23.08 -2.71
CA SER A 84 21.97 -21.66 -2.44
C SER A 84 20.54 -21.17 -2.13
N SER A 85 19.57 -22.06 -1.97
CA SER A 85 18.14 -21.77 -1.68
C SER A 85 17.78 -22.01 -0.21
N CYS A 86 18.72 -21.89 0.73
CA CYS A 86 18.40 -21.81 2.15
C CYS A 86 19.19 -20.70 2.82
N ALA A 87 18.53 -19.92 3.67
CA ALA A 87 19.18 -19.04 4.62
C ALA A 87 19.75 -19.87 5.77
N HIS A 88 20.96 -19.54 6.21
CA HIS A 88 21.67 -20.31 7.23
C HIS A 88 22.13 -19.41 8.39
N PRO A 89 21.21 -18.94 9.26
CA PRO A 89 21.58 -18.18 10.44
C PRO A 89 22.53 -19.02 11.31
N SER A 90 23.68 -18.46 11.65
CA SER A 90 24.73 -19.15 12.41
C SER A 90 25.65 -18.11 13.04
N LEU A 91 25.53 -17.92 14.35
CA LEU A 91 26.38 -16.99 15.11
C LEU A 91 26.71 -17.59 16.48
N GLY A 92 27.95 -18.03 16.68
CA GLY A 92 28.32 -18.95 17.78
C GLY A 92 28.09 -18.46 19.22
N ASN A 93 27.70 -17.21 19.44
CA ASN A 93 27.41 -16.65 20.76
C ASN A 93 25.99 -16.08 20.92
N LYS A 94 25.11 -16.24 19.93
CA LYS A 94 23.73 -15.74 19.97
C LYS A 94 22.76 -16.75 19.38
N PRO A 95 21.47 -16.72 19.78
CA PRO A 95 20.45 -17.49 19.10
C PRO A 95 20.41 -17.18 17.60
N ALA A 96 20.13 -18.20 16.80
CA ALA A 96 19.87 -18.02 15.37
C ALA A 96 18.60 -17.18 15.16
N GLU A 97 18.75 -16.06 14.48
CA GLU A 97 17.69 -15.10 14.14
C GLU A 97 17.68 -14.84 12.63
N TRP A 98 16.49 -14.71 12.04
CA TRP A 98 16.27 -14.34 10.65
C TRP A 98 15.06 -13.41 10.58
N TRP A 99 15.13 -12.35 9.77
CA TRP A 99 14.03 -11.41 9.61
C TRP A 99 13.96 -10.85 8.19
N THR A 100 12.76 -10.44 7.79
CA THR A 100 12.49 -9.83 6.49
C THR A 100 11.77 -8.50 6.64
N ASP A 101 12.09 -7.56 5.76
CA ASP A 101 11.32 -6.33 5.54
C ASP A 101 10.45 -6.53 4.30
N LEU A 102 9.13 -6.62 4.49
CA LEU A 102 8.17 -6.79 3.40
C LEU A 102 8.05 -5.54 2.50
N GLY A 103 8.65 -4.42 2.91
CA GLY A 103 8.66 -3.14 2.19
C GLY A 103 7.42 -2.28 2.39
N ASP A 104 6.34 -2.85 2.92
CA ASP A 104 5.07 -2.19 3.24
C ASP A 104 4.39 -2.92 4.41
N VAL A 105 3.25 -2.41 4.87
CA VAL A 105 2.45 -3.05 5.93
C VAL A 105 1.49 -4.06 5.30
N TYR A 106 1.45 -5.26 5.86
CA TYR A 106 0.62 -6.37 5.38
C TYR A 106 -0.26 -6.92 6.50
N LYS A 107 -1.43 -7.43 6.12
CA LYS A 107 -2.26 -8.26 6.98
C LYS A 107 -1.89 -9.71 6.72
N ILE A 108 -1.23 -10.34 7.70
CA ILE A 108 -0.63 -11.66 7.61
C ILE A 108 -1.55 -12.69 8.26
N TYR A 109 -1.80 -13.79 7.56
CA TYR A 109 -2.70 -14.86 8.00
C TYR A 109 -1.94 -16.07 8.56
N ASN A 110 -0.93 -16.54 7.85
CA ASN A 110 -0.12 -17.68 8.24
C ASN A 110 1.28 -17.57 7.66
N ILE A 111 2.23 -18.22 8.33
CA ILE A 111 3.63 -18.28 7.94
C ILE A 111 4.01 -19.75 7.88
N THR A 112 4.47 -20.22 6.73
CA THR A 112 4.98 -21.59 6.58
C THR A 112 6.49 -21.55 6.46
N ILE A 113 7.18 -22.31 7.31
CA ILE A 113 8.63 -22.48 7.24
C ILE A 113 8.91 -23.86 6.67
N TYR A 114 9.71 -23.89 5.63
CA TYR A 114 10.29 -25.10 5.06
C TYR A 114 11.73 -25.25 5.57
N GLY A 115 12.02 -26.43 6.11
CA GLY A 115 13.34 -26.83 6.56
C GLY A 115 14.10 -27.58 5.47
N ARG A 116 15.39 -27.79 5.72
CA ARG A 116 16.23 -28.65 4.88
C ARG A 116 15.86 -30.13 5.02
N THR A 117 16.02 -30.89 3.95
CA THR A 117 15.63 -32.32 3.89
C THR A 117 16.81 -33.29 3.89
N ASP A 118 18.04 -32.78 3.79
CA ASP A 118 19.26 -33.57 3.65
C ASP A 118 19.95 -33.94 5.00
N GLY A 119 19.51 -33.34 6.11
CA GLY A 119 20.02 -33.62 7.45
C GLY A 119 19.94 -32.41 8.39
N SER A 120 20.34 -32.56 9.65
CA SER A 120 20.33 -31.48 10.67
C SER A 120 18.95 -30.86 10.97
N GLN A 121 17.86 -31.62 10.77
CA GLN A 121 16.49 -31.15 11.01
C GLN A 121 16.26 -30.78 12.47
N GLU A 122 16.99 -31.40 13.41
CA GLU A 122 16.94 -31.10 14.84
C GLU A 122 17.33 -29.65 15.19
N ARG A 123 17.87 -28.88 14.24
CA ARG A 123 18.17 -27.45 14.39
C ARG A 123 16.97 -26.55 14.09
N LEU A 124 15.91 -27.06 13.48
CA LEU A 124 14.70 -26.28 13.18
C LEU A 124 13.56 -26.71 14.12
N GLN A 125 13.67 -26.28 15.37
CA GLN A 125 12.71 -26.52 16.45
C GLN A 125 12.81 -25.40 17.50
N GLN A 126 11.82 -25.34 18.40
CA GLN A 126 11.78 -24.43 19.56
C GLN A 126 12.10 -22.97 19.17
N PHE A 127 11.21 -22.34 18.41
CA PHE A 127 11.40 -20.97 17.90
C PHE A 127 10.13 -20.13 17.99
N ASP A 128 10.33 -18.81 18.07
CA ASP A 128 9.28 -17.80 17.96
C ASP A 128 9.19 -17.28 16.53
N LEU A 129 7.96 -17.05 16.08
CA LEU A 129 7.64 -16.20 14.92
C LEU A 129 6.91 -14.95 15.40
N THR A 130 7.53 -13.79 15.19
CA THR A 130 7.01 -12.49 15.60
C THR A 130 6.76 -11.63 14.37
N VAL A 131 5.65 -10.89 14.37
CA VAL A 131 5.28 -9.92 13.34
C VAL A 131 5.21 -8.54 13.99
N TYR A 132 5.77 -7.53 13.34
CA TYR A 132 5.77 -6.16 13.88
C TYR A 132 5.83 -5.09 12.79
N ASN A 133 5.49 -3.85 13.15
CA ASN A 133 5.67 -2.68 12.29
C ASN A 133 6.82 -1.80 12.78
N THR A 134 6.82 -1.49 14.07
CA THR A 134 7.94 -0.91 14.81
C THR A 134 8.33 -1.87 15.94
N SER A 135 9.55 -1.72 16.48
CA SER A 135 10.07 -2.56 17.57
C SER A 135 9.17 -2.57 18.82
N ASP A 136 8.38 -1.52 19.02
CA ASP A 136 7.50 -1.36 20.19
C ASP A 136 6.15 -2.09 20.04
N ASN A 137 5.88 -2.71 18.89
CA ASN A 137 4.59 -3.36 18.58
C ASN A 137 4.78 -4.80 18.09
N GLU A 138 5.65 -5.55 18.78
CA GLU A 138 5.89 -6.96 18.52
C GLU A 138 4.69 -7.83 18.91
N ILE A 139 4.18 -8.56 17.91
CA ILE A 139 3.09 -9.51 18.09
C ILE A 139 3.62 -10.91 17.80
N LEU A 140 3.63 -11.76 18.83
CA LEU A 140 3.94 -13.18 18.67
C LEU A 140 2.83 -13.84 17.83
N CYS A 141 3.17 -14.26 16.61
CA CYS A 141 2.28 -15.02 15.75
C CYS A 141 2.14 -16.46 16.29
N GLY A 142 3.25 -17.06 16.72
CA GLY A 142 3.25 -18.37 17.36
C GLY A 142 4.63 -18.85 17.81
N TYR A 143 4.61 -19.80 18.73
CA TYR A 143 5.79 -20.57 19.15
C TYR A 143 5.68 -21.99 18.60
N HIS A 144 6.74 -22.48 17.95
CA HIS A 144 6.81 -23.84 17.45
C HIS A 144 7.78 -24.66 18.31
N HIS A 145 7.31 -25.78 18.86
CA HIS A 145 8.09 -26.60 19.78
C HIS A 145 8.87 -27.71 19.06
N ASP A 146 8.23 -28.44 18.14
CA ASP A 146 8.72 -29.71 17.62
C ASP A 146 9.74 -29.56 16.48
N ILE A 147 10.33 -30.68 16.05
CA ILE A 147 11.28 -30.73 14.93
C ILE A 147 10.53 -30.62 13.60
N ILE A 148 10.94 -29.67 12.76
CA ILE A 148 10.46 -29.55 11.38
C ILE A 148 11.30 -30.43 10.45
N ASN A 149 10.71 -31.55 10.02
CA ASN A 149 11.36 -32.47 9.08
C ASN A 149 11.32 -31.99 7.61
N THR A 150 10.29 -31.23 7.25
CA THR A 150 10.11 -30.72 5.87
C THR A 150 9.51 -29.33 5.91
N TYR A 151 8.34 -29.18 6.53
CA TYR A 151 7.73 -27.87 6.74
C TYR A 151 6.79 -27.87 7.93
N SER A 152 6.51 -26.68 8.43
CA SER A 152 5.42 -26.45 9.37
C SER A 152 4.75 -25.11 9.06
N THR A 153 3.42 -25.10 9.09
CA THR A 153 2.62 -23.89 8.97
C THR A 153 2.23 -23.41 10.35
N ILE A 154 2.63 -22.18 10.67
CA ILE A 154 2.28 -21.49 11.90
C ILE A 154 1.16 -20.50 11.55
N THR A 155 -0.04 -20.80 12.03
CA THR A 155 -1.20 -19.91 11.92
C THR A 155 -1.17 -18.91 13.06
N CYS A 156 -1.22 -17.61 12.74
CA CYS A 156 -1.32 -16.61 13.79
C CYS A 156 -2.70 -16.68 14.44
N THR A 157 -2.80 -16.47 15.76
CA THR A 157 -4.07 -16.58 16.52
C THR A 157 -5.18 -15.68 15.96
N ARG A 158 -4.79 -14.56 15.34
CA ARG A 158 -5.63 -13.68 14.52
C ARG A 158 -4.76 -13.15 13.38
N PRO A 159 -5.35 -12.66 12.27
CA PRO A 159 -4.57 -11.96 11.26
C PRO A 159 -3.78 -10.82 11.92
N VAL A 160 -2.46 -10.82 11.71
CA VAL A 160 -1.56 -9.84 12.33
C VAL A 160 -1.19 -8.79 11.31
N ILE A 161 -1.24 -7.53 11.70
CA ILE A 161 -0.85 -6.41 10.84
C ILE A 161 0.62 -6.08 11.15
N GLY A 162 1.49 -6.12 10.14
CA GLY A 162 2.90 -5.79 10.31
C GLY A 162 3.67 -5.72 8.99
N ARG A 163 4.88 -5.18 9.08
CA ARG A 163 5.83 -5.00 7.97
C ARG A 163 7.01 -5.96 8.06
N TYR A 164 7.38 -6.35 9.27
CA TYR A 164 8.51 -7.21 9.54
C TYR A 164 8.02 -8.56 10.06
N VAL A 165 8.67 -9.63 9.61
CA VAL A 165 8.52 -10.98 10.17
C VAL A 165 9.88 -11.40 10.70
N HIS A 166 9.92 -11.91 11.94
CA HIS A 166 11.13 -12.28 12.64
C HIS A 166 11.01 -13.68 13.23
N PHE A 167 11.92 -14.53 12.79
CA PHE A 167 12.18 -15.86 13.31
C PHE A 167 13.32 -15.79 14.33
N LYS A 168 13.12 -16.41 15.50
CA LYS A 168 14.16 -16.50 16.53
C LYS A 168 14.12 -17.84 17.23
N ARG A 169 15.25 -18.55 17.24
CA ARG A 169 15.38 -19.76 18.05
C ARG A 169 15.37 -19.44 19.54
N LYS A 170 14.70 -20.30 20.30
CA LYS A 170 14.47 -20.17 21.76
C LYS A 170 15.02 -21.37 22.54
N GLY A 171 15.26 -22.50 21.88
CA GLY A 171 15.86 -23.67 22.52
C GLY A 171 16.32 -24.74 21.52
N GLY A 172 16.48 -25.97 22.04
CA GLY A 172 17.06 -27.12 21.35
C GLY A 172 18.55 -27.35 21.65
N PRO A 173 19.15 -28.43 21.13
CA PRO A 173 20.51 -28.87 21.47
C PRO A 173 21.62 -27.85 21.16
N ASP A 174 21.46 -27.13 20.05
CA ASP A 174 22.30 -26.00 19.66
C ASP A 174 21.35 -24.90 19.20
N ILE A 175 21.26 -23.78 19.91
CA ILE A 175 20.35 -22.66 19.60
C ILE A 175 20.95 -21.66 18.59
N THR A 176 22.26 -21.78 18.31
CA THR A 176 23.05 -20.73 17.62
C THR A 176 22.99 -20.80 16.11
N MET A 177 22.50 -21.91 15.55
CA MET A 177 22.45 -22.13 14.12
C MET A 177 21.20 -22.87 13.65
N THR A 178 20.72 -22.57 12.44
CA THR A 178 19.65 -23.32 11.78
C THR A 178 19.67 -23.09 10.27
N ALA A 179 18.74 -23.72 9.55
CA ALA A 179 18.53 -23.47 8.13
C ALA A 179 17.04 -23.27 7.84
N LEU A 180 16.72 -22.19 7.12
CA LEU A 180 15.39 -21.88 6.62
C LEU A 180 15.46 -21.95 5.09
N CYS A 181 14.80 -22.92 4.49
CA CYS A 181 14.88 -23.13 3.03
C CYS A 181 13.78 -22.41 2.27
N GLU A 182 12.62 -22.20 2.87
CA GLU A 182 11.64 -21.27 2.33
C GLU A 182 10.74 -20.76 3.45
N VAL A 183 10.38 -19.48 3.42
CA VAL A 183 9.50 -18.82 4.38
C VAL A 183 8.36 -18.18 3.61
N VAL A 184 7.22 -18.83 3.67
CA VAL A 184 6.02 -18.44 2.93
C VAL A 184 5.14 -17.61 3.83
N ILE A 185 4.97 -16.33 3.49
CA ILE A 185 4.21 -15.38 4.31
C ILE A 185 2.92 -15.08 3.56
N ILE A 186 1.82 -15.69 3.97
CA ILE A 186 0.53 -15.51 3.30
C ILE A 186 -0.19 -14.29 3.89
N GLY A 187 -0.49 -13.31 3.03
CA GLY A 187 -1.15 -12.07 3.42
C GLY A 187 -1.63 -11.24 2.22
N HIS A 188 -2.07 -10.03 2.51
CA HIS A 188 -2.29 -8.96 1.51
C HIS A 188 -1.79 -7.63 2.06
N LYS A 189 -1.48 -6.68 1.17
CA LYS A 189 -1.11 -5.31 1.57
C LYS A 189 -2.24 -4.71 2.39
N TYR A 190 -1.91 -4.12 3.54
CA TYR A 190 -2.88 -3.60 4.49
C TYR A 190 -3.09 -2.11 4.26
N ILE A 191 -4.35 -1.72 4.09
CA ILE A 191 -4.73 -0.31 3.97
C ILE A 191 -5.30 0.15 5.31
N ASP A 192 -4.65 1.17 5.88
CA ASP A 192 -5.11 1.78 7.11
C ASP A 192 -6.28 2.73 6.85
N CYS A 193 -7.48 2.26 7.21
CA CYS A 193 -8.73 3.00 7.06
C CYS A 193 -8.87 4.20 7.99
N SER A 194 -7.96 4.42 8.97
CA SER A 194 -8.08 5.56 9.89
C SER A 194 -8.00 6.92 9.19
N HIS A 195 -7.47 6.96 7.97
CA HIS A 195 -7.31 8.17 7.15
C HIS A 195 -8.51 8.44 6.25
N CYS A 196 -9.46 7.51 6.14
CA CYS A 196 -10.63 7.70 5.28
C CYS A 196 -11.55 8.79 5.84
N PRO A 197 -12.25 9.54 4.97
CA PRO A 197 -13.23 10.52 5.43
C PRO A 197 -14.34 9.88 6.28
N VAL A 198 -14.85 10.63 7.26
CA VAL A 198 -15.91 10.15 8.15
C VAL A 198 -17.15 9.78 7.35
N GLY A 199 -17.71 8.60 7.60
CA GLY A 199 -18.91 8.09 6.92
C GLY A 199 -18.63 7.44 5.56
N VAL A 200 -17.36 7.39 5.11
CA VAL A 200 -16.97 6.65 3.90
C VAL A 200 -16.72 5.18 4.27
N THR A 201 -17.22 4.28 3.42
CA THR A 201 -16.93 2.85 3.52
C THR A 201 -15.45 2.61 3.22
N CYS A 202 -14.79 1.79 4.05
CA CYS A 202 -13.42 1.36 3.82
C CYS A 202 -13.32 -0.16 3.90
N ASN A 203 -12.46 -0.72 3.05
CA ASN A 203 -12.07 -2.12 3.06
C ASN A 203 -10.53 -2.21 3.13
N ASP A 204 -9.99 -3.18 3.86
CA ASP A 204 -8.55 -3.31 4.09
C ASP A 204 -7.75 -3.87 2.89
N VAL A 205 -8.43 -4.15 1.77
CA VAL A 205 -7.86 -4.58 0.47
C VAL A 205 -8.08 -3.53 -0.63
N THR A 206 -9.23 -2.85 -0.67
CA THR A 206 -9.55 -1.84 -1.70
C THR A 206 -9.45 -0.40 -1.22
N GLY A 207 -9.34 -0.18 0.10
CA GLY A 207 -9.21 1.12 0.74
C GLY A 207 -10.52 1.90 0.86
N CYS A 208 -10.40 3.22 0.97
CA CYS A 208 -11.53 4.14 1.03
C CYS A 208 -12.28 4.16 -0.30
N THR A 209 -13.60 4.00 -0.28
CA THR A 209 -14.40 4.06 -1.52
C THR A 209 -14.49 5.47 -2.10
N GLN A 210 -14.26 6.50 -1.27
CA GLN A 210 -14.32 7.90 -1.66
C GLN A 210 -13.31 8.74 -0.89
N CYS A 211 -12.54 9.54 -1.61
CA CYS A 211 -11.61 10.52 -1.05
C CYS A 211 -12.01 11.93 -1.50
N HIS A 212 -11.89 12.93 -0.64
CA HIS A 212 -12.19 14.33 -0.98
C HIS A 212 -10.90 15.11 -1.20
N GLY A 213 -10.65 15.49 -2.45
CA GLY A 213 -9.40 16.17 -2.83
C GLY A 213 -8.18 15.27 -2.95
N SER A 214 -8.39 13.95 -2.97
CA SER A 214 -7.38 12.94 -3.21
C SER A 214 -7.99 11.72 -3.90
N TYR A 215 -7.14 10.78 -4.31
CA TYR A 215 -7.53 9.51 -4.89
C TYR A 215 -7.56 8.40 -3.80
N PRO A 216 -8.47 7.42 -3.92
CA PRO A 216 -8.33 6.11 -3.25
C PRO A 216 -6.95 5.50 -3.52
N PRO A 217 -6.50 4.45 -2.81
CA PRO A 217 -7.19 3.73 -1.75
C PRO A 217 -6.94 4.30 -0.34
N ASP A 218 -5.90 5.12 -0.15
CA ASP A 218 -5.50 5.64 1.16
C ASP A 218 -5.71 7.15 1.33
N CYS A 219 -6.32 7.80 0.34
CA CYS A 219 -6.58 9.24 0.29
C CYS A 219 -5.33 10.12 0.47
N LYS A 220 -4.11 9.60 0.25
CA LYS A 220 -2.87 10.40 0.40
C LYS A 220 -2.49 11.16 -0.85
N GLN A 221 -2.72 10.58 -2.03
CA GLN A 221 -2.40 11.24 -3.30
C GLN A 221 -3.43 12.33 -3.60
N LYS A 222 -3.03 13.60 -3.50
CA LYS A 222 -3.88 14.74 -3.85
C LYS A 222 -4.31 14.69 -5.32
N CYS A 223 -5.43 15.36 -5.62
CA CYS A 223 -5.86 15.57 -7.01
C CYS A 223 -4.76 16.20 -7.85
N GLU A 224 -4.68 15.76 -9.10
CA GLU A 224 -3.88 16.44 -10.11
C GLU A 224 -4.37 17.89 -10.28
N SER A 225 -3.46 18.80 -10.61
CA SER A 225 -3.80 20.21 -10.77
C SER A 225 -4.91 20.39 -11.80
N GLY A 226 -5.98 21.10 -11.41
CA GLY A 226 -7.17 21.29 -12.25
C GLY A 226 -8.32 20.35 -11.90
N TYR A 227 -8.16 19.46 -10.92
CA TYR A 227 -9.21 18.56 -10.45
C TYR A 227 -9.49 18.71 -8.95
N TYR A 228 -10.73 18.42 -8.55
CA TYR A 228 -11.17 18.49 -7.16
C TYR A 228 -12.32 17.52 -6.85
N GLY A 229 -12.71 17.49 -5.57
CA GLY A 229 -13.92 16.82 -5.10
C GLY A 229 -13.74 15.32 -4.87
N PRO A 230 -14.86 14.55 -4.85
CA PRO A 230 -14.85 13.11 -4.68
C PRO A 230 -14.02 12.42 -5.76
N ASN A 231 -12.98 11.69 -5.34
CA ASN A 231 -12.06 10.94 -6.19
C ASN A 231 -11.48 11.77 -7.35
N CYS A 232 -11.40 13.10 -7.16
CA CYS A 232 -10.90 14.06 -8.14
C CYS A 232 -11.63 14.00 -9.50
N GLN A 233 -12.92 13.68 -9.48
CA GLN A 233 -13.73 13.55 -10.70
C GLN A 233 -14.31 14.89 -11.20
N GLN A 234 -14.09 15.99 -10.47
CA GLN A 234 -14.58 17.31 -10.86
C GLN A 234 -13.43 18.16 -11.41
N GLN A 235 -13.68 18.93 -12.46
CA GLN A 235 -12.71 19.86 -13.04
C GLN A 235 -12.87 21.24 -12.42
N CYS A 236 -11.76 21.86 -12.03
CA CYS A 236 -11.73 23.26 -11.61
C CYS A 236 -12.38 24.13 -12.69
N GLY A 237 -13.13 25.14 -12.25
CA GLY A 237 -13.65 26.16 -13.16
C GLY A 237 -12.58 27.15 -13.60
N HIS A 238 -13.04 28.27 -14.13
CA HIS A 238 -12.19 29.32 -14.69
C HIS A 238 -11.67 30.26 -13.61
N CYS A 239 -10.81 29.75 -12.72
CA CYS A 239 -10.14 30.55 -11.71
C CYS A 239 -9.27 31.65 -12.33
N LYS A 240 -9.26 32.82 -11.69
CA LYS A 240 -8.47 33.98 -12.11
C LYS A 240 -6.97 33.64 -12.19
N ASP A 241 -6.29 34.20 -13.20
CA ASP A 241 -4.85 34.04 -13.46
C ASP A 241 -4.36 32.58 -13.62
N GLY A 242 -5.28 31.65 -13.90
CA GLY A 242 -4.97 30.23 -14.08
C GLY A 242 -4.56 29.50 -12.79
N VAL A 243 -4.81 30.09 -11.62
CA VAL A 243 -4.53 29.48 -10.31
C VAL A 243 -5.40 28.24 -10.14
N THR A 244 -4.83 27.14 -9.65
CA THR A 244 -5.57 25.91 -9.38
C THR A 244 -6.56 26.11 -8.23
N CYS A 245 -7.77 25.56 -8.37
CA CYS A 245 -8.79 25.60 -7.34
C CYS A 245 -8.43 24.73 -6.12
N ASP A 246 -9.12 24.94 -4.99
CA ASP A 246 -9.03 24.06 -3.83
C ASP A 246 -9.41 22.63 -4.21
N ASN A 247 -8.56 21.66 -3.88
CA ASN A 247 -8.73 20.27 -4.28
C ASN A 247 -9.94 19.59 -3.61
N GLN A 248 -10.41 20.06 -2.45
CA GLN A 248 -11.52 19.43 -1.75
C GLN A 248 -12.88 19.93 -2.26
N ASN A 249 -13.01 21.23 -2.48
CA ASN A 249 -14.31 21.87 -2.76
C ASN A 249 -14.38 22.64 -4.08
N GLY A 250 -13.27 22.81 -4.80
CA GLY A 250 -13.24 23.44 -6.12
C GLY A 250 -13.22 24.95 -6.10
N ARG A 251 -13.07 25.58 -4.93
CA ARG A 251 -13.14 27.03 -4.78
C ARG A 251 -11.92 27.73 -5.38
N CYS A 252 -12.17 28.83 -6.08
CA CYS A 252 -11.11 29.73 -6.55
C CYS A 252 -10.85 30.85 -5.52
N HIS A 253 -9.76 30.77 -4.75
CA HIS A 253 -9.48 31.73 -3.68
C HIS A 253 -9.32 33.19 -4.14
N ASN A 254 -8.89 33.40 -5.39
CA ASN A 254 -8.69 34.73 -5.97
C ASN A 254 -9.86 35.19 -6.86
N GLY A 255 -10.99 34.48 -6.81
CA GLY A 255 -12.16 34.72 -7.65
C GLY A 255 -12.01 34.22 -9.08
N CYS A 256 -12.97 34.60 -9.92
CA CYS A 256 -13.15 34.05 -11.27
C CYS A 256 -12.53 34.91 -12.37
N GLN A 257 -12.23 34.27 -13.50
CA GLN A 257 -12.01 34.96 -14.77
C GLN A 257 -13.25 35.77 -15.16
N LEU A 258 -13.05 36.79 -15.99
CA LEU A 258 -14.14 37.66 -16.44
C LEU A 258 -15.26 36.82 -17.07
N TRP A 259 -16.50 37.12 -16.69
CA TRP A 259 -17.75 36.44 -17.11
C TRP A 259 -18.05 35.09 -16.47
N TRP A 260 -17.19 34.60 -15.59
CA TRP A 260 -17.46 33.44 -14.74
C TRP A 260 -17.86 33.89 -13.34
N ILE A 261 -18.83 33.21 -12.74
CA ILE A 261 -19.40 33.51 -11.42
C ILE A 261 -19.52 32.23 -10.60
N ASP A 262 -19.98 32.39 -9.34
CA ASP A 262 -19.98 31.41 -8.23
C ASP A 262 -18.60 31.20 -7.59
N ASP A 263 -18.54 30.40 -6.51
CA ASP A 263 -17.31 30.14 -5.77
C ASP A 263 -16.32 29.21 -6.51
N THR A 264 -16.81 28.39 -7.45
CA THR A 264 -16.00 27.40 -8.21
C THR A 264 -15.67 27.86 -9.63
N CYS A 265 -16.21 29.00 -10.04
CA CYS A 265 -16.06 29.62 -11.36
C CYS A 265 -16.50 28.71 -12.50
N GLN A 266 -17.61 27.98 -12.32
CA GLN A 266 -18.15 27.05 -13.31
C GLN A 266 -19.35 27.61 -14.08
N ILE A 267 -19.98 28.67 -13.61
CA ILE A 267 -21.12 29.27 -14.29
C ILE A 267 -20.65 30.42 -15.19
N TYR A 268 -20.90 30.30 -16.49
CA TYR A 268 -20.62 31.34 -17.48
C TYR A 268 -21.86 32.20 -17.75
N ILE A 269 -21.70 33.53 -17.73
CA ILE A 269 -22.78 34.46 -18.07
C ILE A 269 -22.82 34.68 -19.59
N GLU A 270 -23.92 34.29 -20.24
CA GLU A 270 -24.15 34.50 -21.68
C GLU A 270 -25.07 35.68 -22.03
N GLY A 271 -24.97 36.14 -23.28
CA GLY A 271 -26.03 36.90 -23.96
C GLY A 271 -26.45 38.22 -23.29
N ALA A 272 -27.76 38.44 -23.18
CA ALA A 272 -28.36 39.68 -22.69
C ALA A 272 -28.05 39.97 -21.21
N LEU A 273 -27.67 38.97 -20.41
CA LEU A 273 -27.26 39.16 -19.01
C LEU A 273 -25.93 39.90 -18.91
N LYS A 274 -25.00 39.73 -19.87
CA LYS A 274 -23.79 40.56 -19.94
C LYS A 274 -24.10 42.05 -20.10
N ARG A 275 -25.25 42.38 -20.71
CA ARG A 275 -25.71 43.77 -20.91
C ARG A 275 -26.48 44.34 -19.70
N MET A 276 -26.92 43.49 -18.77
CA MET A 276 -27.52 43.93 -17.50
C MET A 276 -26.49 44.24 -16.42
N PHE A 277 -25.24 43.81 -16.62
CA PHE A 277 -24.09 44.16 -15.80
C PHE A 277 -23.28 45.25 -16.50
N PHE A 278 -23.39 46.49 -16.02
CA PHE A 278 -22.49 47.56 -16.46
C PHE A 278 -21.18 47.45 -15.70
N LEU A 279 -20.05 47.44 -16.43
CA LEU A 279 -18.73 47.69 -15.87
C LEU A 279 -18.69 49.16 -15.39
N SER A 280 -19.15 49.42 -14.17
CA SER A 280 -18.86 50.70 -13.52
C SER A 280 -17.44 50.60 -12.95
N SER A 281 -16.49 51.29 -13.58
CA SER A 281 -15.18 51.53 -12.95
C SER A 281 -15.42 52.41 -11.73
N VAL A 282 -15.22 51.85 -10.53
CA VAL A 282 -15.09 52.65 -9.31
C VAL A 282 -13.60 52.72 -9.01
N ARG A 283 -13.04 53.93 -9.01
CA ARG A 283 -11.67 54.14 -8.53
C ARG A 283 -11.68 54.11 -7.01
N GLN A 284 -11.07 53.09 -6.42
CA GLN A 284 -10.63 53.10 -5.03
C GLN A 284 -9.10 53.07 -5.02
N GLY A 285 -8.49 54.26 -5.16
CA GLY A 285 -7.03 54.37 -5.30
C GLY A 285 -6.51 54.07 -6.71
N SER A 286 -5.31 53.49 -6.81
CA SER A 286 -4.58 53.23 -8.06
C SER A 286 -5.01 51.97 -8.81
N ASP A 287 -5.83 51.12 -8.20
CA ASP A 287 -6.24 49.83 -8.79
C ASP A 287 -7.71 49.87 -9.24
N PRO A 288 -8.04 49.39 -10.45
CA PRO A 288 -9.42 49.32 -10.92
C PRO A 288 -10.18 48.21 -10.19
N VAL A 289 -11.20 48.58 -9.41
CA VAL A 289 -12.16 47.64 -8.80
C VAL A 289 -13.41 47.59 -9.68
N PHE A 290 -13.80 46.39 -10.11
CA PHE A 290 -15.02 46.16 -10.88
C PHE A 290 -16.16 45.75 -9.94
N THR A 291 -17.19 46.61 -9.82
CA THR A 291 -18.40 46.31 -9.05
C THR A 291 -19.56 45.99 -9.98
N PHE A 292 -20.22 44.85 -9.76
CA PHE A 292 -21.42 44.46 -10.49
C PHE A 292 -22.66 45.14 -9.89
N THR A 293 -23.35 45.98 -10.67
CA THR A 293 -24.61 46.60 -10.24
C THR A 293 -25.74 46.06 -11.11
N THR A 294 -26.75 45.41 -10.51
CA THR A 294 -27.94 44.91 -11.22
C THR A 294 -28.97 46.01 -11.42
N LEU A 295 -29.64 46.03 -12.60
CA LEU A 295 -30.73 46.95 -12.97
C LEU A 295 -31.99 46.89 -12.05
N LEU A 296 -32.06 45.97 -11.09
CA LEU A 296 -33.20 45.79 -10.18
C LEU A 296 -32.97 46.30 -8.74
N GLY A 297 -32.02 47.21 -8.56
CA GLY A 297 -31.71 47.79 -7.26
C GLY A 297 -30.69 46.97 -6.48
N THR A 298 -29.96 47.66 -5.61
CA THR A 298 -28.88 47.12 -4.79
C THR A 298 -29.45 46.12 -3.78
N LYS A 299 -29.37 44.83 -4.11
CA LYS A 299 -29.28 43.79 -3.09
C LYS A 299 -27.83 43.34 -2.99
N PRO A 300 -27.24 43.30 -1.78
CA PRO A 300 -25.93 42.72 -1.60
C PRO A 300 -26.02 41.24 -1.99
N LEU A 301 -25.26 40.83 -3.00
CA LEU A 301 -24.90 39.43 -3.19
C LEU A 301 -23.76 39.16 -2.22
N THR A 302 -24.13 38.90 -0.96
CA THR A 302 -23.29 38.16 -0.02
C THR A 302 -23.57 36.68 -0.20
N TYR A 303 -22.61 35.97 -0.77
CA TYR A 303 -22.26 34.59 -0.40
C TYR A 303 -20.75 34.46 -0.54
#